data_AF-A0AAD8ZAQ5-F1
#
_entry.id   AF-A0AAD8ZAQ5-F1
#
_cell.length_a   1.000
_cell.length_b   1.000
_cell.length_c   1.000
_cell.angle_alpha   90.00
_cell.angle_beta   90.00
_cell.angle_gamma   90.00
#
_symmetry.space_group_name_H-M   'P 1'
#
loop_
_entity.id
_entity.type
_entity.pdbx_description
1 polymer ?
#
loop_
_entity_poly.entity_id
_entity_poly.type
_entity_poly.pdbx_seq_one_letter_code
_entity_poly.pdbx_strand_id
1 'polypeptide(L)'
;MEMEVIGAIDDFPCEVFGLQLVLLLCEDGNIYAHEDEVLHLVARSLKELFSSGMTFPGIETFQLGECFEYTEEEYNKIMESSEVKEVKEEHRKFREYLDLELLQALTDFKEQIKAELSSASDVQTEEERIRPMEALMCCDDVHQNPMPVVPWKQQTKPTHHQEQEHASFLGTS
;
A
#
# COMPACT_ATOMS: atom_id res chain seq x y z
N MET A 1 14.75 11.62 -18.19
CA MET A 1 15.77 11.04 -17.32
C MET A 1 16.12 9.69 -17.90
N GLU A 2 17.14 9.72 -18.74
CA GLU A 2 17.84 8.55 -19.24
C GLU A 2 19.10 8.35 -18.38
N MET A 3 19.42 7.11 -18.06
CA MET A 3 20.63 6.73 -17.33
C MET A 3 21.31 5.60 -18.08
N GLU A 4 22.61 5.74 -18.32
CA GLU A 4 23.42 4.75 -19.02
C GLU A 4 24.38 4.06 -18.04
N VAL A 5 24.48 2.72 -18.12
CA VAL A 5 25.47 1.97 -17.35
C VAL A 5 26.85 2.22 -17.95
N ILE A 6 27.76 2.78 -17.15
CA ILE A 6 29.13 3.08 -17.58
C ILE A 6 30.17 2.08 -17.03
N GLY A 7 29.78 1.25 -16.06
CA GLY A 7 30.65 0.21 -15.52
C GLY A 7 30.08 -0.45 -14.28
N ALA A 8 30.82 -1.42 -13.75
CA ALA A 8 30.53 -2.05 -12.48
C ALA A 8 31.84 -2.31 -11.74
N ILE A 9 31.78 -2.29 -10.41
CA ILE A 9 32.91 -2.58 -9.51
C ILE A 9 32.63 -3.90 -8.84
N ASP A 10 33.45 -4.91 -9.15
CA ASP A 10 33.38 -6.24 -8.56
C ASP A 10 33.98 -6.25 -7.13
N ASP A 11 33.56 -7.22 -6.32
CA ASP A 11 34.01 -7.44 -4.94
C ASP A 11 33.93 -6.19 -4.03
N PHE A 12 32.98 -5.29 -4.33
CA PHE A 12 32.72 -4.09 -3.53
C PHE A 12 31.88 -4.43 -2.29
N PRO A 13 32.25 -3.98 -1.08
CA PRO A 13 31.53 -4.29 0.16
C PRO A 13 30.20 -3.52 0.24
N CYS A 14 29.24 -3.93 -0.58
CA CYS A 14 27.86 -3.45 -0.62
C CYS A 14 26.90 -4.57 -0.23
N GLU A 15 25.63 -4.21 -0.02
CA GLU A 15 24.57 -5.13 0.35
C GLU A 15 24.02 -5.93 -0.86
N VAL A 16 24.47 -5.61 -2.07
CA VAL A 16 24.05 -6.27 -3.31
C VAL A 16 24.59 -7.70 -3.43
N PHE A 17 23.74 -8.63 -3.86
CA PHE A 17 24.14 -10.00 -4.17
C PHE A 17 25.26 -10.03 -5.22
N GLY A 18 26.36 -10.70 -4.92
CA GLY A 18 27.53 -10.76 -5.80
C GLY A 18 28.51 -9.60 -5.62
N LEU A 19 28.28 -8.70 -4.66
CA LEU A 19 29.20 -7.61 -4.30
C LEU A 19 29.59 -6.74 -5.51
N GLN A 20 28.67 -6.59 -6.46
CA GLN A 20 28.91 -5.82 -7.68
C GLN A 20 28.14 -4.51 -7.62
N LEU A 21 28.86 -3.39 -7.54
CA LEU A 21 28.27 -2.06 -7.53
C LEU A 21 28.24 -1.47 -8.94
N VAL A 22 27.04 -1.25 -9.48
CA VAL A 22 26.84 -0.73 -10.85
C VAL A 22 26.90 0.79 -10.85
N LEU A 23 27.66 1.36 -11.79
CA LEU A 23 27.79 2.80 -12.01
C LEU A 23 26.95 3.26 -13.20
N LEU A 24 26.21 4.34 -12.99
CA LEU A 24 25.24 4.93 -13.91
C LEU A 24 25.64 6.38 -14.19
N LEU A 25 25.65 6.77 -15.47
CA LEU A 25 25.76 8.16 -15.90
C LEU A 25 24.36 8.67 -16.24
N CYS A 26 23.95 9.77 -15.60
CA CYS A 26 22.69 10.44 -15.91
C CYS A 26 22.90 11.54 -16.96
N GLU A 27 21.85 11.89 -17.70
CA GLU A 27 21.84 12.99 -18.69
C GLU A 27 22.32 14.33 -18.14
N ASP A 28 22.16 14.57 -16.83
CA ASP A 28 22.63 15.77 -16.14
C ASP A 28 24.17 15.79 -15.89
N GLY A 29 24.86 14.70 -16.26
CA GLY A 29 26.30 14.51 -16.08
C GLY A 29 26.69 13.93 -14.72
N ASN A 30 25.74 13.75 -13.80
CA ASN A 30 26.00 13.13 -12.50
C ASN A 30 26.23 11.62 -12.65
N ILE A 31 27.05 11.08 -11.74
CA ILE A 31 27.35 9.65 -11.65
C ILE A 31 26.69 9.08 -10.41
N TYR A 32 25.92 8.03 -10.61
CA TYR A 32 25.24 7.31 -9.56
C TYR A 32 25.79 5.89 -9.40
N ALA A 33 25.72 5.36 -8.19
CA ALA A 33 25.91 3.96 -7.90
C ALA A 33 24.60 3.34 -7.43
N HIS A 34 24.26 2.17 -7.95
CA HIS A 34 23.03 1.48 -7.60
C HIS A 34 23.32 0.35 -6.60
N GLU A 35 22.79 0.46 -5.39
CA GLU A 35 22.86 -0.56 -4.34
C GLU A 35 21.44 -0.95 -3.92
N ASP A 36 21.01 -2.15 -4.30
CA ASP A 36 19.66 -2.70 -4.00
C ASP A 36 18.52 -1.74 -4.39
N GLU A 37 17.84 -1.10 -3.43
CA GLU A 37 16.78 -0.12 -3.66
C GLU A 37 17.25 1.34 -3.47
N VAL A 38 18.57 1.58 -3.43
CA VAL A 38 19.18 2.89 -3.16
C VAL A 38 20.05 3.34 -4.33
N LEU A 39 19.83 4.58 -4.75
CA LEU A 39 20.67 5.26 -5.72
C LEU A 39 21.56 6.28 -5.01
N HIS A 40 22.87 6.11 -5.11
CA HIS A 40 23.87 6.95 -4.47
C HIS A 40 24.47 7.91 -5.49
N LEU A 41 24.40 9.23 -5.28
CA LEU A 41 25.15 10.19 -6.08
C LEU A 41 26.62 10.13 -5.69
N VAL A 42 27.47 9.51 -6.51
CA VAL A 42 28.87 9.22 -6.13
C VAL A 42 29.89 10.19 -6.72
N ALA A 43 29.53 10.93 -7.78
CA ALA A 43 30.30 12.04 -8.33
C ALA A 43 29.39 12.96 -9.16
N ARG A 44 29.72 14.26 -9.30
CA ARG A 44 28.94 15.22 -10.09
C ARG A 44 29.36 15.30 -11.56
N SER A 45 30.41 14.57 -11.94
CA SER A 45 30.87 14.45 -13.32
C SER A 45 31.82 13.27 -13.50
N LEU A 46 31.94 12.76 -14.73
CA LEU A 46 32.98 11.80 -15.09
C LEU A 46 34.39 12.32 -14.77
N LYS A 47 34.63 13.62 -14.97
CA LYS A 47 35.95 14.22 -14.68
C LYS A 47 36.29 14.09 -13.19
N GLU A 48 35.33 14.40 -12.33
CA GLU A 48 35.48 14.25 -10.88
C GLU A 48 35.70 12.79 -10.47
N LEU A 49 34.91 11.87 -11.05
CA LEU A 49 35.05 10.43 -10.82
C LEU A 49 36.48 9.94 -11.11
N PHE A 50 37.08 10.36 -12.23
CA PHE A 50 38.44 9.96 -12.60
C PHE A 50 39.54 10.71 -11.83
N SER A 51 39.30 11.95 -11.39
CA SER A 51 40.32 12.73 -10.67
C SER A 51 40.38 12.44 -9.18
N SER A 52 39.21 12.27 -8.56
CA SER A 52 39.02 12.21 -7.11
C SER A 52 38.52 10.85 -6.64
N GLY A 53 38.10 9.99 -7.57
CA GLY A 53 37.39 8.75 -7.25
C GLY A 53 35.89 8.99 -7.01
N MET A 54 35.22 7.94 -6.57
CA MET A 54 33.81 7.99 -6.19
C MET A 54 33.68 8.16 -4.67
N THR A 55 32.64 8.87 -4.23
CA THR A 55 32.26 8.96 -2.82
C THR A 55 31.18 7.91 -2.54
N PHE A 56 31.41 7.01 -1.58
CA PHE A 56 30.45 6.00 -1.16
C PHE A 56 30.23 6.08 0.37
N PRO A 57 29.00 6.05 0.91
CA PRO A 57 27.70 5.77 0.27
C PRO A 57 27.08 6.97 -0.48
N GLY A 58 27.85 7.89 -1.04
CA GLY A 58 27.34 8.98 -1.87
C GLY A 58 27.33 10.34 -1.18
N ILE A 59 27.30 11.39 -2.01
CA ILE A 59 27.11 12.78 -1.63
C ILE A 59 25.64 13.00 -1.20
N GLU A 60 24.73 12.36 -1.93
CA GLU A 60 23.29 12.31 -1.70
C GLU A 60 22.81 10.89 -2.01
N THR A 61 21.72 10.47 -1.38
CA THR A 61 21.12 9.14 -1.55
C THR A 61 19.63 9.27 -1.83
N PHE A 62 19.11 8.47 -2.74
CA PHE A 62 17.71 8.46 -3.13
C PHE A 62 17.17 7.05 -2.96
N GLN A 63 16.19 6.87 -2.08
CA GLN A 63 15.57 5.57 -1.87
C GLN A 63 14.46 5.35 -2.91
N LEU A 64 14.45 4.17 -3.54
CA LEU A 64 13.39 3.78 -4.45
C LEU A 64 12.05 3.77 -3.71
N GLY A 65 11.06 4.45 -4.27
CA GLY A 65 9.73 4.56 -3.66
C GLY A 65 9.64 5.55 -2.50
N GLU A 66 10.69 6.31 -2.20
CA GLU A 66 10.61 7.41 -1.25
C GLU A 66 9.59 8.44 -1.74
N CYS A 67 8.55 8.66 -0.92
CA CYS A 67 7.62 9.74 -1.18
C CYS A 67 8.34 11.06 -0.93
N PHE A 68 8.28 11.97 -1.90
CA PHE A 68 8.70 13.35 -1.67
C PHE A 68 7.97 13.90 -0.45
N GLU A 69 8.73 14.39 0.53
CA GLU A 69 8.16 15.16 1.63
C GLU A 69 7.69 16.50 1.07
N TYR A 70 6.38 16.64 0.88
CA TYR A 70 5.78 17.92 0.53
C TYR A 70 5.72 18.80 1.76
N THR A 71 6.06 20.08 1.60
CA THR A 71 5.68 21.07 2.61
C THR A 71 4.16 21.24 2.63
N GLU A 72 3.61 21.79 3.72
CA GLU A 72 2.18 22.05 3.83
C GLU A 72 1.70 23.00 2.71
N GLU A 73 2.52 23.99 2.35
CA GLU A 73 2.23 24.92 1.25
C GLU A 73 2.20 24.23 -0.11
N GLU A 74 3.15 23.33 -0.39
CA GLU A 74 3.20 22.58 -1.65
C GLU A 74 2.01 21.63 -1.78
N TYR A 75 1.67 20.94 -0.70
CA TYR A 75 0.51 20.06 -0.64
C TYR A 75 -0.80 20.82 -0.90
N ASN A 76 -0.97 21.98 -0.26
CA ASN A 76 -2.15 22.83 -0.47
C ASN A 76 -2.25 23.31 -1.92
N LYS A 77 -1.13 23.74 -2.51
CA LYS A 77 -1.09 24.15 -3.92
C LYS A 77 -1.50 23.01 -4.86
N ILE A 78 -1.02 21.78 -4.61
CA ILE A 78 -1.42 20.60 -5.39
C ILE A 78 -2.92 20.34 -5.23
N MET A 79 -3.44 20.41 -4.00
CA MET A 79 -4.87 20.21 -3.72
C MET A 79 -5.77 21.27 -4.33
N GLU A 80 -5.26 22.47 -4.56
CA GLU A 80 -5.98 23.56 -5.22
C GLU A 80 -5.94 23.50 -6.75
N SER A 81 -5.12 22.63 -7.34
CA SER A 81 -5.01 22.46 -8.80
C SER A 81 -6.35 22.04 -9.44
N SER A 82 -6.54 22.47 -10.69
CA SER A 82 -7.70 22.12 -11.50
C SER A 82 -7.84 20.61 -11.66
N GLU A 83 -6.73 19.94 -11.90
CA GLU A 83 -6.62 18.51 -12.18
C GLU A 83 -7.09 17.70 -10.97
N VAL A 84 -6.61 18.03 -9.76
CA VAL A 84 -7.02 17.34 -8.54
C VAL A 84 -8.49 17.60 -8.22
N LYS A 85 -8.99 18.82 -8.48
CA LYS A 85 -10.41 19.16 -8.29
C LYS A 85 -11.31 18.40 -9.25
N GLU A 86 -10.92 18.30 -10.51
CA GLU A 86 -11.67 17.53 -11.52
C GLU A 86 -11.72 16.05 -11.15
N VAL A 87 -10.58 15.45 -10.78
CA VAL A 87 -10.54 14.06 -10.32
C VAL A 87 -11.42 13.83 -9.09
N LYS A 88 -11.41 14.76 -8.12
CA LYS A 88 -12.29 14.68 -6.94
C LYS A 88 -13.77 14.76 -7.30
N GLU A 89 -14.11 15.62 -8.25
CA GLU A 89 -15.47 15.81 -8.71
C GLU A 89 -16.00 14.59 -9.46
N GLU A 90 -15.21 14.04 -10.38
CA GLU A 90 -15.56 12.81 -11.11
C GLU A 90 -15.69 11.63 -10.14
N HIS A 91 -14.79 11.51 -9.16
CA HIS A 91 -14.91 10.51 -8.11
C HIS A 91 -16.20 10.67 -7.29
N ARG A 92 -16.59 11.91 -6.95
CA ARG A 92 -17.85 12.19 -6.23
C ARG A 92 -19.06 11.75 -7.07
N LYS A 93 -19.14 12.17 -8.33
CA LYS A 93 -20.24 11.80 -9.23
C LYS A 93 -20.34 10.29 -9.41
N PHE A 94 -19.21 9.61 -9.58
CA PHE A 94 -19.16 8.16 -9.72
C PHE A 94 -19.73 7.46 -8.47
N ARG A 95 -19.37 7.94 -7.28
CA ARG A 95 -19.92 7.41 -6.03
C ARG A 95 -21.42 7.63 -5.91
N GLU A 96 -21.89 8.84 -6.20
CA GLU A 96 -23.33 9.16 -6.18
C GLU A 96 -24.11 8.29 -7.17
N TYR A 97 -23.54 8.06 -8.36
CA TYR A 97 -24.12 7.15 -9.34
C TYR A 97 -24.23 5.71 -8.83
N LEU A 98 -23.16 5.16 -8.24
CA LEU A 98 -23.20 3.81 -7.66
C LEU A 98 -24.22 3.69 -6.54
N ASP A 99 -24.30 4.69 -5.67
CA ASP A 99 -25.25 4.71 -4.56
C ASP A 99 -26.70 4.64 -5.10
N LEU A 100 -27.00 5.40 -6.15
CA LEU A 100 -28.32 5.40 -6.80
C LEU A 100 -28.61 4.07 -7.51
N GLU A 101 -27.63 3.51 -8.23
CA GLU A 101 -27.78 2.23 -8.93
C GLU A 101 -28.05 1.09 -7.92
N LEU A 102 -27.32 1.07 -6.82
CA LEU A 102 -27.52 0.09 -5.74
C LEU A 102 -28.91 0.22 -5.11
N LEU A 103 -29.36 1.45 -4.81
CA LEU A 103 -30.69 1.69 -4.25
C LEU A 103 -31.81 1.25 -5.20
N GLN A 104 -31.63 1.49 -6.51
CA GLN A 104 -32.59 1.04 -7.52
C GLN A 104 -32.66 -0.49 -7.56
N ALA A 105 -31.51 -1.17 -7.62
CA ALA A 105 -31.45 -2.63 -7.61
C ALA A 105 -32.14 -3.22 -6.37
N LEU A 106 -31.88 -2.67 -5.18
CA LEU A 106 -32.53 -3.10 -3.94
C LEU A 106 -34.05 -2.91 -3.96
N THR A 107 -34.52 -1.83 -4.57
CA THR A 107 -35.95 -1.55 -4.73
C THR A 107 -36.61 -2.53 -5.69
N ASP A 108 -35.95 -2.82 -6.81
CA ASP A 108 -36.44 -3.79 -7.80
C ASP A 108 -36.52 -5.20 -7.20
N PHE A 109 -35.48 -5.63 -6.46
CA PHE A 109 -35.48 -6.91 -5.75
C PHE A 109 -36.63 -7.01 -4.73
N LYS A 110 -36.89 -5.92 -3.98
CA LYS A 110 -37.97 -5.88 -3.01
C LYS A 110 -39.35 -6.06 -3.66
N GLU A 111 -39.61 -5.37 -4.77
CA GLU A 111 -40.89 -5.50 -5.48
C GLU A 111 -41.05 -6.88 -6.14
N GLN A 112 -39.96 -7.47 -6.65
CA GLN A 112 -39.99 -8.83 -7.18
C GLN A 112 -40.37 -9.85 -6.10
N ILE A 113 -39.74 -9.79 -4.93
CA ILE A 113 -40.05 -10.66 -3.78
C ILE A 113 -41.54 -10.53 -3.40
N LYS A 114 -42.04 -9.30 -3.35
CA LYS A 114 -43.44 -9.02 -3.01
C LYS A 114 -44.41 -9.61 -4.04
N ALA A 115 -44.11 -9.50 -5.33
CA ALA A 115 -44.93 -10.06 -6.40
C ALA A 115 -44.97 -11.60 -6.34
N GLU A 116 -43.83 -12.25 -6.08
CA GLU A 116 -43.72 -13.70 -5.90
C GLU A 116 -44.53 -14.18 -4.67
N LEU A 117 -44.48 -13.45 -3.55
CA LEU A 117 -45.29 -13.74 -2.36
C LEU A 117 -46.80 -13.56 -2.60
N SER A 118 -47.21 -12.57 -3.38
CA SER A 118 -48.63 -12.35 -3.71
C SER A 118 -49.20 -13.37 -4.71
N SER A 119 -48.38 -13.93 -5.59
CA SER A 119 -48.80 -14.95 -6.56
C SER A 119 -48.80 -16.37 -5.97
N ALA A 120 -48.08 -16.59 -4.86
CA ALA A 120 -48.08 -17.84 -4.11
C ALA A 120 -49.32 -18.01 -3.19
N SER A 121 -50.13 -16.97 -2.96
CA SER A 121 -51.29 -17.02 -2.05
C SER A 121 -52.64 -17.41 -2.68
N ASP A 122 -52.71 -17.65 -3.99
CA ASP A 122 -53.95 -18.05 -4.71
C ASP A 122 -54.08 -19.57 -4.97
N VAL A 123 -53.64 -20.40 -4.01
CA VAL A 123 -54.05 -21.81 -3.91
C VAL A 123 -54.50 -22.07 -2.48
N GLN A 124 -55.81 -22.24 -2.27
CA GLN A 124 -56.39 -22.47 -0.94
C GLN A 124 -56.16 -23.90 -0.44
N THR A 125 -55.69 -23.93 0.83
CA THR A 125 -55.96 -24.88 1.92
C THR A 125 -55.57 -26.35 1.76
N GLU A 126 -54.55 -26.76 2.51
CA GLU A 126 -54.70 -27.89 3.42
C GLU A 126 -54.00 -27.58 4.75
N GLU A 127 -54.78 -27.72 5.80
CA GLU A 127 -54.46 -27.56 7.21
C GLU A 127 -53.62 -28.76 7.66
N GLU A 128 -52.32 -28.60 7.93
CA GLU A 128 -51.66 -29.27 9.06
C GLU A 128 -50.16 -28.93 9.20
N ARG A 129 -49.77 -28.63 10.44
CA ARG A 129 -48.42 -28.77 11.03
C ARG A 129 -47.38 -27.76 10.49
N ILE A 130 -46.96 -26.78 11.28
CA ILE A 130 -45.86 -26.92 12.26
C ILE A 130 -45.97 -25.81 13.34
N ARG A 131 -45.59 -26.17 14.56
CA ARG A 131 -45.72 -25.46 15.85
C ARG A 131 -45.12 -24.04 15.89
N PRO A 132 -45.60 -23.16 16.79
CA PRO A 132 -44.98 -21.86 17.02
C PRO A 132 -43.62 -22.05 17.70
N MET A 133 -42.56 -21.51 17.10
CA MET A 133 -41.28 -21.35 17.78
C MET A 133 -41.16 -19.89 18.24
N GLU A 134 -41.98 -19.55 19.23
CA GLU A 134 -41.57 -18.57 20.24
C GLU A 134 -40.38 -19.16 21.00
N ALA A 135 -39.17 -19.04 20.43
CA ALA A 135 -37.89 -19.18 21.13
C ALA A 135 -36.73 -19.09 20.11
N LEU A 136 -36.42 -17.86 19.67
CA LEU A 136 -35.04 -17.43 19.49
C LEU A 136 -35.00 -15.90 19.55
N MET A 137 -35.41 -15.44 20.73
CA MET A 137 -34.76 -14.29 21.36
C MET A 137 -33.28 -14.64 21.60
N CYS A 138 -32.42 -13.63 21.56
CA CYS A 138 -30.95 -13.64 21.63
C CYS A 138 -30.26 -13.67 20.26
N CYS A 139 -30.07 -12.48 19.67
CA CYS A 139 -28.77 -11.80 19.58
C CYS A 139 -29.00 -10.29 19.32
N ASP A 140 -29.69 -9.62 20.26
CA ASP A 140 -29.35 -8.23 20.52
C ASP A 140 -27.96 -8.24 21.17
N ASP A 141 -26.90 -8.00 20.39
CA ASP A 141 -25.60 -7.45 20.80
C ASP A 141 -24.55 -7.69 19.70
N VAL A 142 -24.60 -6.88 18.65
CA VAL A 142 -23.34 -6.42 18.04
C VAL A 142 -23.28 -4.94 18.35
N HIS A 143 -22.66 -4.65 19.49
CA HIS A 143 -22.12 -3.35 19.80
C HIS A 143 -21.47 -2.76 18.53
N GLN A 144 -21.98 -1.62 18.09
CA GLN A 144 -21.20 -0.68 17.28
C GLN A 144 -20.01 -0.22 18.13
N ASN A 145 -18.95 -1.02 18.17
CA ASN A 145 -17.65 -0.51 18.55
C ASN A 145 -17.04 0.07 17.27
N PRO A 146 -16.95 1.39 17.09
CA PRO A 146 -16.20 1.94 15.97
C PRO A 146 -14.77 1.41 16.08
N MET A 147 -14.22 0.95 14.95
CA MET A 147 -12.81 0.55 14.91
C MET A 147 -11.96 1.72 15.43
N PRO A 148 -11.03 1.49 16.37
CA PRO A 148 -10.20 2.56 16.88
C PRO A 148 -9.37 3.12 15.73
N VAL A 149 -9.57 4.40 15.42
CA VAL A 149 -8.69 5.14 14.51
C VAL A 149 -7.38 5.33 15.25
N VAL A 150 -6.38 4.51 14.92
CA VAL A 150 -5.02 4.68 15.41
C VAL A 150 -4.37 5.86 14.68
N PRO A 151 -3.89 6.90 15.38
CA PRO A 151 -3.09 7.94 14.77
C PRO A 151 -1.78 7.34 14.24
N TRP A 152 -1.42 7.71 13.01
CA TRP A 152 -0.23 7.23 12.29
C TRP A 152 1.09 7.31 13.07
N LYS A 153 1.18 8.16 14.11
CA LYS A 153 2.38 8.35 14.93
C LYS A 153 2.67 7.22 15.94
N GLN A 154 1.87 6.16 16.01
CA GLN A 154 2.01 5.12 17.05
C GLN A 154 2.21 3.69 16.55
N GLN A 155 2.54 3.49 15.28
CA GLN A 155 3.04 2.18 14.83
C GLN A 155 4.49 2.01 15.30
N THR A 156 4.68 1.38 16.46
CA THR A 156 6.01 0.94 16.88
C THR A 156 6.46 -0.21 15.99
N LYS A 157 7.71 -0.12 15.49
CA LYS A 157 8.37 -1.15 14.68
C LYS A 157 8.20 -2.53 15.32
N PRO A 158 7.92 -3.59 14.55
CA PRO A 158 7.96 -4.95 15.08
C PRO A 158 9.41 -5.24 15.51
N THR A 159 9.60 -5.44 16.82
CA THR A 159 10.86 -5.88 17.40
C THR A 159 11.09 -7.32 16.97
N HIS A 160 12.08 -7.55 16.10
CA HIS A 160 12.54 -8.90 15.78
C HIS A 160 13.15 -9.49 17.06
N HIS A 161 12.45 -10.43 17.71
CA HIS A 161 13.02 -11.21 18.78
C HIS A 161 14.13 -12.09 18.18
N GLN A 162 15.37 -11.80 18.54
CA GLN A 162 16.53 -12.64 18.28
C GLN A 162 16.50 -13.75 19.34
N GLU A 163 16.02 -14.94 18.97
CA GLU A 163 16.20 -16.14 19.80
C GLU A 163 17.69 -16.52 19.78
N GLN A 164 18.35 -16.34 20.92
CA GLN A 164 19.65 -16.93 21.21
C GLN A 164 19.43 -18.41 21.56
N GLU A 165 19.74 -19.31 20.64
CA GLU A 165 19.95 -20.72 20.99
C GLU A 165 21.42 -20.94 21.41
N HIS A 166 21.62 -21.07 22.71
CA HIS A 166 22.81 -21.65 23.30
C HIS A 166 22.84 -23.16 23.02
N ALA A 167 23.74 -23.62 22.16
CA ALA A 167 24.11 -25.03 22.07
C ALA A 167 25.42 -25.27 22.83
N SER A 168 25.31 -25.63 24.10
CA SER A 168 26.35 -26.33 24.84
C SER A 168 26.36 -27.81 24.39
N PHE A 169 27.48 -28.29 23.86
CA PHE A 169 27.72 -29.72 23.76
C PHE A 169 29.12 -30.06 24.26
N LEU A 170 29.15 -30.59 25.48
CA LEU A 170 30.28 -31.33 26.04
C LEU A 170 30.38 -32.69 25.34
N GLY A 171 31.59 -33.13 25.03
CA GLY A 171 31.81 -34.45 24.44
C GLY A 171 33.28 -34.81 24.31
N THR A 172 33.82 -35.35 25.40
CA THR A 172 35.12 -36.02 25.56
C THR A 172 35.45 -37.07 24.47
N SER A 173 36.66 -37.05 23.94
CA SER A 173 37.73 -38.06 24.10
C SER A 173 38.96 -37.70 23.29
#